data_AF-A0A2N5MAZ7-F1
#
_entry.id   AF-A0A2N5MAZ7-F1
#
_cell.length_a   1.000
_cell.length_b   1.000
_cell.length_c   1.000
_cell.angle_alpha   90.00
_cell.angle_beta   90.00
_cell.angle_gamma   90.00
#
_symmetry.space_group_name_H-M   'P 1'
#
loop_
_entity.id
_entity.type
_entity.pdbx_description
1 polymer ?
#
loop_
_entity_poly.entity_id
_entity_poly.type
_entity_poly.pdbx_seq_one_letter_code
_entity_poly.pdbx_strand_id
1 'polypeptide(L)'
;MSIGEKDIKKLWGLAAGRCSFPTCGVDCIPYLDEDSPTIIGEMAHIIAKKPGGPRGVPGGGNDNYENLILLCPTHHTSIDKAPAGVYPVELIKEWKRKHEEKVNNFMCTIRYSSIKDVAKAIKRIVLKNQKVWEEFGPESNRAKENPLSNISKYWDLIKLSIIVPNNKKIISLIEAHEDIFEIDEYAVCVDFIVHAELFEKSCYTVIENTKRFPQKFTEVIDKYVYEK
;
A
#
# COMPACT_ATOMS: atom_id res chain seq x y z
N MET A 1 -15.44 -20.70 23.03
CA MET A 1 -14.42 -19.66 23.32
C MET A 1 -14.33 -18.72 22.12
N SER A 2 -14.17 -17.44 22.38
CA SER A 2 -13.88 -16.40 21.40
C SER A 2 -12.36 -16.34 21.14
N ILE A 3 -11.96 -15.80 20.00
CA ILE A 3 -10.55 -15.51 19.69
C ILE A 3 -10.03 -14.51 20.73
N GLY A 4 -8.84 -14.77 21.29
CA GLY A 4 -8.24 -13.92 22.32
C GLY A 4 -7.79 -12.56 21.79
N GLU A 5 -7.81 -11.53 22.64
CA GLU A 5 -7.41 -10.17 22.24
C GLU A 5 -5.96 -10.09 21.72
N LYS A 6 -5.04 -10.87 22.31
CA LYS A 6 -3.64 -10.96 21.86
C LYS A 6 -3.54 -11.49 20.43
N ASP A 7 -4.31 -12.54 20.11
CA ASP A 7 -4.34 -13.16 18.79
C ASP A 7 -4.97 -12.21 17.75
N ILE A 8 -6.04 -11.50 18.12
CA ILE A 8 -6.66 -10.46 17.29
C ILE A 8 -5.63 -9.37 16.97
N LYS A 9 -4.99 -8.77 17.98
CA LYS A 9 -3.99 -7.71 17.77
C LYS A 9 -2.85 -8.17 16.87
N LYS A 10 -2.32 -9.38 17.10
CA LYS A 10 -1.23 -9.93 16.29
C LYS A 10 -1.67 -10.15 14.84
N LEU A 11 -2.84 -10.73 14.62
CA LEU A 11 -3.36 -11.01 13.28
C LEU A 11 -3.59 -9.72 12.47
N TRP A 12 -4.35 -8.77 13.04
CA TRP A 12 -4.69 -7.54 12.35
C TRP A 12 -3.47 -6.64 12.14
N GLY A 13 -2.56 -6.58 13.12
CA GLY A 13 -1.32 -5.80 13.03
C GLY A 13 -0.38 -6.32 11.95
N LEU A 14 -0.09 -7.63 11.92
CA LEU A 14 0.82 -8.22 10.93
C LEU A 14 0.21 -8.27 9.53
N ALA A 15 -1.12 -8.31 9.41
CA ALA A 15 -1.80 -8.20 8.13
C ALA A 15 -1.96 -6.74 7.64
N ALA A 16 -1.59 -5.74 8.45
CA ALA A 16 -1.81 -4.32 8.21
C ALA A 16 -3.26 -3.96 7.82
N GLY A 17 -4.24 -4.68 8.39
CA GLY A 17 -5.65 -4.48 8.05
C GLY A 17 -5.99 -4.76 6.57
N ARG A 18 -5.20 -5.59 5.88
CA ARG A 18 -5.38 -5.89 4.45
C ARG A 18 -5.65 -7.38 4.23
N CYS A 19 -6.50 -7.68 3.26
CA CYS A 19 -6.80 -9.05 2.87
C CYS A 19 -5.51 -9.79 2.45
N SER A 20 -5.22 -10.91 3.10
CA SER A 20 -4.03 -11.74 2.89
C SER A 20 -4.15 -12.72 1.71
N PHE A 21 -5.27 -12.71 0.98
CA PHE A 21 -5.39 -13.52 -0.24
C PHE A 21 -4.41 -13.01 -1.31
N PRO A 22 -3.72 -13.91 -2.05
CA PRO A 22 -2.77 -13.50 -3.09
C PRO A 22 -3.40 -12.52 -4.08
N THR A 23 -2.68 -11.44 -4.40
CA THR A 23 -3.11 -10.39 -5.36
C THR A 23 -4.33 -9.55 -4.96
N CYS A 24 -4.92 -9.74 -3.77
CA CYS A 24 -6.08 -8.96 -3.33
C CYS A 24 -5.68 -7.63 -2.66
N GLY A 25 -5.19 -7.67 -1.40
CA GLY A 25 -4.79 -6.46 -0.68
C GLY A 25 -5.90 -5.43 -0.42
N VAL A 26 -7.18 -5.83 -0.55
CA VAL A 26 -8.34 -4.99 -0.20
C VAL A 26 -8.23 -4.51 1.24
N ASP A 27 -8.66 -3.26 1.47
CA ASP A 27 -8.75 -2.68 2.80
C ASP A 27 -9.82 -3.38 3.61
N CYS A 28 -9.44 -4.00 4.73
CA CYS A 28 -10.35 -4.70 5.63
C CYS A 28 -10.87 -3.79 6.76
N ILE A 29 -10.35 -2.56 6.86
CA ILE A 29 -10.75 -1.53 7.83
C ILE A 29 -11.09 -0.21 7.12
N PRO A 30 -11.95 -0.20 6.08
CA PRO A 30 -12.24 1.02 5.35
C PRO A 30 -12.98 2.05 6.22
N TYR A 31 -12.72 3.33 5.96
CA TYR A 31 -13.58 4.42 6.38
C TYR A 31 -14.72 4.56 5.38
N LEU A 32 -15.84 3.88 5.64
CA LEU A 32 -17.08 4.06 4.86
C LEU A 32 -17.99 5.15 5.44
N ASP A 33 -17.73 5.51 6.69
CA ASP A 33 -18.37 6.58 7.44
C ASP A 33 -17.26 7.38 8.15
N GLU A 34 -17.34 8.71 8.11
CA GLU A 34 -16.33 9.61 8.71
C GLU A 34 -16.31 9.49 10.24
N ASP A 35 -17.45 9.15 10.85
CA ASP A 35 -17.62 9.09 12.30
C ASP A 35 -17.43 7.68 12.89
N SER A 36 -17.27 6.65 12.05
CA SER A 36 -17.17 5.27 12.51
C SER A 36 -16.27 4.38 11.63
N PRO A 37 -15.19 3.82 12.19
CA PRO A 37 -14.35 2.89 11.44
C PRO A 37 -15.14 1.63 11.09
N THR A 38 -15.27 1.34 9.80
CA THR A 38 -15.95 0.12 9.35
C THR A 38 -14.95 -1.03 9.29
N ILE A 39 -15.27 -2.14 9.94
CA ILE A 39 -14.47 -3.37 9.87
C ILE A 39 -15.19 -4.35 8.96
N ILE A 40 -14.63 -4.62 7.79
CA ILE A 40 -15.16 -5.62 6.85
C ILE A 40 -14.31 -6.90 6.83
N GLY A 41 -13.11 -6.88 7.39
CA GLY A 41 -12.24 -8.06 7.42
C GLY A 41 -12.76 -9.15 8.35
N GLU A 42 -12.52 -10.39 7.96
CA GLU A 42 -12.92 -11.58 8.68
C GLU A 42 -11.68 -12.40 9.07
N MET A 43 -11.66 -12.90 10.30
CA MET A 43 -10.59 -13.75 10.84
C MET A 43 -10.89 -15.20 10.49
N ALA A 44 -10.44 -15.63 9.31
CA ALA A 44 -10.73 -16.95 8.77
C ALA A 44 -9.89 -18.02 9.45
N HIS A 45 -10.49 -19.17 9.76
CA HIS A 45 -9.74 -20.34 10.22
C HIS A 45 -9.04 -21.05 9.06
N ILE A 46 -7.73 -21.25 9.20
CA ILE A 46 -6.93 -22.06 8.27
C ILE A 46 -7.38 -23.52 8.36
N ILE A 47 -7.45 -24.07 9.58
CA ILE A 47 -8.07 -25.36 9.90
C ILE A 47 -9.42 -25.08 10.56
N ALA A 48 -10.52 -25.60 9.99
CA ALA A 48 -11.85 -25.35 10.52
C ALA A 48 -12.00 -25.72 11.98
N LYS A 49 -12.71 -24.86 12.72
CA LYS A 49 -13.03 -25.03 14.14
C LYS A 49 -13.76 -26.35 14.44
N LYS A 50 -14.61 -26.81 13.53
CA LYS A 50 -15.30 -28.11 13.63
C LYS A 50 -14.62 -29.14 12.73
N PRO A 51 -14.48 -30.41 13.17
CA PRO A 51 -13.88 -31.47 12.36
C PRO A 51 -14.53 -31.66 10.98
N GLY A 52 -15.85 -31.45 10.88
CA GLY A 52 -16.60 -31.57 9.61
C GLY A 52 -16.55 -30.33 8.72
N GLY A 53 -15.80 -29.28 9.10
CA GLY A 53 -15.65 -28.07 8.30
C GLY A 53 -14.55 -28.17 7.24
N PRO A 54 -14.39 -27.12 6.41
CA PRO A 54 -13.32 -27.05 5.41
C PRO A 54 -11.93 -27.27 6.03
N ARG A 55 -11.14 -28.20 5.48
CA ARG A 55 -9.82 -28.58 6.02
C ARG A 55 -9.87 -29.02 7.51
N GLY A 56 -11.02 -29.49 7.98
CA GLY A 56 -11.20 -29.93 9.36
C GLY A 56 -10.33 -31.15 9.68
N VAL A 57 -9.84 -31.19 10.92
CA VAL A 57 -9.03 -32.29 11.47
C VAL A 57 -9.71 -32.85 12.73
N PRO A 58 -9.39 -34.08 13.17
CA PRO A 58 -9.85 -34.58 14.47
C PRO A 58 -9.49 -33.60 15.58
N GLY A 59 -10.47 -33.21 16.40
CA GLY A 59 -10.30 -32.19 17.45
C GLY A 59 -10.57 -30.74 17.00
N GLY A 60 -10.63 -30.48 15.70
CA GLY A 60 -10.85 -29.13 15.14
C GLY A 60 -9.63 -28.21 15.25
N GLY A 61 -9.73 -27.06 14.60
CA GLY A 61 -8.73 -25.99 14.69
C GLY A 61 -8.92 -25.10 15.92
N ASN A 62 -7.82 -24.59 16.47
CA ASN A 62 -7.82 -23.67 17.61
C ASN A 62 -8.12 -22.22 17.19
N ASP A 63 -8.63 -21.41 18.13
CA ASP A 63 -8.89 -19.97 17.95
C ASP A 63 -7.64 -19.12 18.29
N ASN A 64 -6.47 -19.46 17.73
CA ASN A 64 -5.21 -18.74 17.96
C ASN A 64 -4.66 -18.12 16.66
N TYR A 65 -3.77 -17.15 16.80
CA TYR A 65 -3.17 -16.45 15.66
C TYR A 65 -2.60 -17.42 14.62
N GLU A 66 -1.89 -18.47 15.05
CA GLU A 66 -1.25 -19.43 14.13
C GLU A 66 -2.24 -20.12 13.19
N ASN A 67 -3.48 -20.33 13.63
CA ASN A 67 -4.56 -20.93 12.84
C ASN A 67 -5.49 -19.92 12.16
N LEU A 68 -5.19 -18.62 12.20
CA LEU A 68 -6.02 -17.57 11.61
C LEU A 68 -5.30 -16.83 10.49
N ILE A 69 -6.07 -16.39 9.49
CA ILE A 69 -5.66 -15.51 8.39
C ILE A 69 -6.71 -14.39 8.21
N LEU A 70 -6.27 -13.16 7.91
CA LEU A 70 -7.18 -12.04 7.68
C LEU A 70 -7.60 -11.98 6.22
N LEU A 71 -8.90 -12.03 5.93
CA LEU A 71 -9.45 -11.99 4.56
C LEU A 71 -10.61 -10.99 4.45
N CYS A 72 -10.87 -10.48 3.25
CA CYS A 72 -12.13 -9.79 2.97
C CYS A 72 -13.28 -10.81 2.82
N PRO A 73 -14.56 -10.38 2.92
CA PRO A 73 -15.70 -11.30 2.92
C PRO A 73 -15.77 -12.20 1.70
N THR A 74 -15.37 -11.68 0.54
CA THR A 74 -15.31 -12.43 -0.73
C THR A 74 -14.32 -13.60 -0.65
N HIS A 75 -13.09 -13.34 -0.21
CA HIS A 75 -12.06 -14.38 -0.15
C HIS A 75 -12.26 -15.33 1.02
N HIS A 76 -12.77 -14.85 2.16
CA HIS A 76 -13.19 -15.72 3.25
C HIS A 76 -14.23 -16.74 2.77
N THR A 77 -15.32 -16.26 2.15
CA THR A 77 -16.35 -17.12 1.58
C THR A 77 -15.79 -18.08 0.53
N SER A 78 -14.86 -17.61 -0.30
CA SER A 78 -14.25 -18.41 -1.36
C SER A 78 -13.47 -19.60 -0.79
N ILE A 79 -12.67 -19.40 0.26
CA ILE A 79 -11.88 -20.50 0.84
C ILE A 79 -12.72 -21.48 1.64
N ASP A 80 -13.82 -21.03 2.22
CA ASP A 80 -14.72 -21.86 3.02
C ASP A 80 -15.68 -22.70 2.19
N LYS A 81 -16.13 -22.18 1.05
CA LYS A 81 -17.07 -22.90 0.18
C LYS A 81 -16.40 -23.70 -0.94
N ALA A 82 -15.08 -23.60 -1.08
CA ALA A 82 -14.36 -24.32 -2.12
C ALA A 82 -14.45 -25.85 -1.92
N PRO A 83 -14.46 -26.63 -3.02
CA PRO A 83 -14.30 -28.08 -2.95
C PRO A 83 -13.06 -28.49 -2.16
N ALA A 84 -13.12 -29.67 -1.54
CA ALA A 84 -12.02 -30.23 -0.78
C ALA A 84 -10.74 -30.31 -1.65
N GLY A 85 -9.61 -29.90 -1.10
CA GLY A 85 -8.30 -29.93 -1.77
C GLY A 85 -7.96 -28.70 -2.62
N VAL A 86 -8.91 -27.81 -2.94
CA VAL A 86 -8.62 -26.58 -3.70
C VAL A 86 -7.72 -25.63 -2.91
N TYR A 87 -7.99 -25.49 -1.62
CA TYR A 87 -7.18 -24.70 -0.70
C TYR A 87 -6.69 -25.60 0.44
N PRO A 88 -5.53 -26.25 0.32
CA PRO A 88 -4.95 -27.02 1.42
C PRO A 88 -4.39 -26.09 2.51
N VAL A 89 -4.27 -26.60 3.74
CA VAL A 89 -3.78 -25.87 4.92
C VAL A 89 -2.44 -25.15 4.65
N GLU A 90 -1.49 -25.87 4.05
CA GLU A 90 -0.14 -25.34 3.80
C GLU A 90 -0.13 -24.19 2.79
N LEU A 91 -1.06 -24.20 1.82
CA LEU A 91 -1.20 -23.10 0.87
C LEU A 91 -1.64 -21.80 1.56
N ILE A 92 -2.63 -21.90 2.45
CA ILE A 92 -3.16 -20.73 3.18
C ILE A 92 -2.13 -20.21 4.18
N LYS A 93 -1.38 -21.09 4.87
CA LYS A 93 -0.24 -20.70 5.71
C LYS A 93 0.82 -19.94 4.91
N GLU A 94 1.13 -20.42 3.71
CA GLU A 94 2.10 -19.76 2.84
C GLU A 94 1.61 -18.37 2.38
N TRP A 95 0.31 -18.20 2.13
CA TRP A 95 -0.26 -16.88 1.83
C TRP A 95 -0.12 -15.92 2.99
N LYS A 96 -0.48 -16.37 4.20
CA LYS A 96 -0.32 -15.60 5.43
C LYS A 96 1.13 -15.15 5.60
N ARG A 97 2.08 -16.09 5.55
CA ARG A 97 3.52 -15.81 5.68
C ARG A 97 3.99 -14.78 4.65
N LYS A 98 3.68 -14.99 3.37
CA LYS A 98 4.07 -14.06 2.28
C LYS A 98 3.46 -12.67 2.44
N HIS A 99 2.21 -12.58 2.89
CA HIS A 99 1.55 -11.30 3.13
C HIS A 99 2.20 -10.54 4.28
N GLU A 100 2.42 -11.21 5.41
CA GLU A 100 3.07 -10.61 6.59
C GLU A 100 4.51 -10.19 6.29
N GLU A 101 5.26 -10.99 5.53
CA GLU A 101 6.59 -10.61 5.04
C GLU A 101 6.53 -9.38 4.14
N LYS A 102 5.54 -9.31 3.25
CA LYS A 102 5.33 -8.13 2.39
C LYS A 102 4.99 -6.89 3.21
N VAL A 103 4.16 -7.02 4.24
CA VAL A 103 3.83 -5.92 5.17
C VAL A 103 5.10 -5.48 5.89
N ASN A 104 5.85 -6.41 6.48
CA ASN A 104 7.09 -6.10 7.19
C ASN A 104 8.13 -5.43 6.27
N ASN A 105 8.32 -5.95 5.06
CA ASN A 105 9.23 -5.38 4.07
C ASN A 105 8.74 -4.05 3.49
N PHE A 106 7.44 -3.76 3.56
CA PHE A 106 6.92 -2.44 3.23
C PHE A 106 7.22 -1.43 4.34
N MET A 107 7.24 -1.87 5.61
CA MET A 107 7.56 -1.03 6.76
C MET A 107 9.08 -0.83 6.97
N CYS A 108 9.91 -1.75 6.51
CA CYS A 108 11.35 -1.56 6.44
C CYS A 108 11.71 -0.85 5.14
N THR A 109 12.04 0.44 5.20
CA THR A 109 12.66 1.12 4.06
C THR A 109 13.96 0.39 3.70
N ILE A 110 14.08 -0.06 2.45
CA ILE A 110 15.32 -0.66 1.94
C ILE A 110 16.42 0.37 2.14
N ARG A 111 17.40 0.06 3.00
CA ARG A 111 18.58 0.89 3.15
C ARG A 111 19.58 0.56 2.04
N TYR A 112 19.77 1.50 1.15
CA TYR A 112 20.77 1.45 0.10
C TYR A 112 22.12 1.92 0.66
N SER A 113 23.20 1.35 0.11
CA SER A 113 24.57 1.69 0.52
C SER A 113 25.14 2.91 -0.21
N SER A 114 24.46 3.43 -1.24
CA SER A 114 24.95 4.55 -2.04
C SER A 114 23.83 5.50 -2.49
N ILE A 115 24.16 6.80 -2.59
CA ILE A 115 23.24 7.82 -3.10
C ILE A 115 22.81 7.52 -4.54
N LYS A 116 23.67 6.91 -5.36
CA LYS A 116 23.33 6.50 -6.73
C LYS A 116 22.19 5.48 -6.75
N ASP A 117 22.16 4.55 -5.79
CA ASP A 117 21.10 3.53 -5.74
C ASP A 117 19.78 4.11 -5.21
N VAL A 118 19.83 4.97 -4.20
CA VAL A 118 18.66 5.72 -3.72
C VAL A 118 18.08 6.59 -4.83
N ALA A 119 18.92 7.35 -5.53
CA ALA A 119 18.52 8.22 -6.63
C ALA A 119 17.87 7.42 -7.77
N LYS A 120 18.42 6.25 -8.14
CA LYS A 120 17.78 5.35 -9.12
C LYS A 120 16.43 4.82 -8.65
N ALA A 121 16.30 4.47 -7.37
CA ALA A 121 15.04 4.02 -6.79
C ALA A 121 13.98 5.13 -6.84
N ILE A 122 14.33 6.34 -6.40
CA ILE A 122 13.47 7.53 -6.48
C ILE A 122 13.09 7.84 -7.94
N LYS A 123 14.07 7.86 -8.86
CA LYS A 123 13.83 8.18 -10.28
C LYS A 123 12.83 7.23 -10.93
N ARG A 124 12.88 5.94 -10.63
CA ARG A 124 11.89 4.97 -11.13
C ARG A 124 10.47 5.31 -10.68
N ILE A 125 10.31 5.86 -9.47
CA ILE A 125 9.00 6.28 -8.96
C ILE A 125 8.57 7.60 -9.61
N VAL A 126 9.49 8.57 -9.70
CA VAL A 126 9.24 9.86 -10.37
C VAL A 126 8.80 9.67 -11.82
N LEU A 127 9.48 8.80 -12.58
CA LEU A 127 9.11 8.47 -13.97
C LEU A 127 7.70 7.89 -14.09
N LYS A 128 7.28 7.04 -13.13
CA LYS A 128 5.91 6.51 -13.10
C LYS A 128 4.89 7.61 -12.83
N ASN A 129 5.17 8.47 -11.85
CA ASN A 129 4.30 9.61 -11.55
C ASN A 129 4.17 10.56 -12.74
N GLN A 130 5.30 10.89 -13.38
CA GLN A 130 5.34 11.74 -14.56
C GLN A 130 4.49 11.14 -15.69
N LYS A 131 4.68 9.86 -16.03
CA LYS A 131 3.91 9.23 -17.10
C LYS A 131 2.41 9.22 -16.83
N VAL A 132 2.02 8.98 -15.57
CA VAL A 132 0.61 9.00 -15.16
C VAL A 132 0.03 10.42 -15.21
N TRP A 133 0.80 11.43 -14.81
CA TRP A 133 0.42 12.83 -14.93
C TRP A 133 0.22 13.26 -16.38
N GLU A 134 1.12 12.87 -17.28
CA GLU A 134 1.02 13.19 -18.72
C GLU A 134 -0.21 12.56 -19.37
N GLU A 135 -0.58 11.34 -18.98
CA GLU A 135 -1.70 10.59 -19.57
C GLU A 135 -3.07 10.97 -18.99
N PHE A 136 -3.13 11.28 -17.69
CA PHE A 136 -4.39 11.41 -16.96
C PHE A 136 -4.52 12.69 -16.15
N GLY A 137 -3.46 13.47 -16.03
CA GLY A 137 -3.48 14.76 -15.35
C GLY A 137 -4.38 15.78 -16.05
N PRO A 138 -4.66 16.91 -15.37
CA PRO A 138 -5.59 17.93 -15.85
C PRO A 138 -5.13 18.61 -17.15
N GLU A 139 -3.84 18.53 -17.47
CA GLU A 139 -3.23 19.12 -18.66
C GLU A 139 -3.00 18.11 -19.80
N SER A 140 -3.39 16.85 -19.61
CA SER A 140 -3.23 15.77 -20.59
C SER A 140 -4.03 16.05 -21.87
N ASN A 141 -3.57 15.51 -23.01
CA ASN A 141 -4.31 15.61 -24.27
C ASN A 141 -5.72 15.04 -24.12
N ARG A 142 -5.87 13.94 -23.38
CA ARG A 142 -7.17 13.32 -23.10
C ARG A 142 -8.12 14.23 -22.32
N ALA A 143 -7.61 14.99 -21.35
CA ALA A 143 -8.41 15.97 -20.62
C ALA A 143 -8.86 17.14 -21.51
N LYS A 144 -8.02 17.54 -22.49
CA LYS A 144 -8.32 18.62 -23.44
C LYS A 144 -9.29 18.20 -24.55
N GLU A 145 -9.24 16.94 -24.98
CA GLU A 145 -10.03 16.42 -26.11
C GLU A 145 -11.52 16.20 -25.79
N ASN A 146 -11.87 15.92 -24.52
CA ASN A 146 -13.28 15.69 -24.16
C ASN A 146 -13.62 16.19 -22.73
N PRO A 147 -14.15 17.43 -22.60
CA PRO A 147 -14.55 18.03 -21.32
C PRO A 147 -15.69 17.30 -20.60
N LEU A 148 -16.47 16.47 -21.31
CA LEU A 148 -17.59 15.69 -20.76
C LEU A 148 -17.17 14.28 -20.34
N SER A 149 -15.89 13.92 -20.49
CA SER A 149 -15.40 12.61 -20.10
C SER A 149 -15.31 12.45 -18.58
N ASN A 150 -15.47 11.22 -18.09
CA ASN A 150 -15.27 10.87 -16.67
C ASN A 150 -13.78 10.95 -16.23
N ILE A 151 -12.91 11.58 -17.01
CA ILE A 151 -11.47 11.66 -16.76
C ILE A 151 -11.17 12.42 -15.47
N SER A 152 -11.93 13.46 -15.14
CA SER A 152 -11.77 14.19 -13.86
C SER A 152 -11.96 13.26 -12.66
N LYS A 153 -13.01 12.43 -12.67
CA LYS A 153 -13.24 11.40 -11.64
C LYS A 153 -12.13 10.35 -11.61
N TYR A 154 -11.63 9.95 -12.78
CA TYR A 154 -10.52 9.00 -12.86
C TYR A 154 -9.21 9.59 -12.32
N TRP A 155 -8.98 10.88 -12.57
CA TRP A 155 -7.84 11.62 -12.03
C TRP A 155 -7.87 11.68 -10.50
N ASP A 156 -9.03 11.92 -9.89
CA ASP A 156 -9.19 11.89 -8.43
C ASP A 156 -8.80 10.53 -7.84
N LEU A 157 -9.23 9.44 -8.47
CA LEU A 157 -8.84 8.09 -8.08
C LEU A 157 -7.34 7.83 -8.28
N ILE A 158 -6.76 8.30 -9.39
CA ILE A 158 -5.34 8.14 -9.69
C ILE A 158 -4.46 8.84 -8.66
N LYS A 159 -4.82 10.07 -8.26
CA LYS A 159 -4.06 10.81 -7.24
C LYS A 159 -3.93 9.98 -5.97
N LEU A 160 -5.04 9.42 -5.48
CA LEU A 160 -5.10 8.66 -4.24
C LEU A 160 -4.52 7.25 -4.35
N SER A 161 -4.63 6.60 -5.51
CA SER A 161 -4.17 5.21 -5.69
C SER A 161 -2.74 5.07 -6.21
N ILE A 162 -2.19 6.11 -6.85
CA ILE A 162 -0.87 6.05 -7.49
C ILE A 162 0.04 7.18 -6.98
N ILE A 163 -0.34 8.44 -7.18
CA ILE A 163 0.57 9.57 -6.96
C ILE A 163 0.89 9.73 -5.48
N VAL A 164 -0.12 9.78 -4.60
CA VAL A 164 0.06 9.91 -3.15
C VAL A 164 0.85 8.73 -2.57
N PRO A 165 0.51 7.46 -2.84
CA PRO A 165 1.32 6.33 -2.38
C PRO A 165 2.77 6.35 -2.90
N ASN A 166 3.00 6.80 -4.12
CA ASN A 166 4.35 6.93 -4.67
C ASN A 166 5.12 8.08 -4.01
N ASN A 167 4.49 9.22 -3.75
CA ASN A 167 5.10 10.31 -3.01
C ASN A 167 5.53 9.86 -1.61
N LYS A 168 4.66 9.14 -0.87
CA LYS A 168 5.01 8.57 0.44
C LYS A 168 6.23 7.65 0.38
N LYS A 169 6.36 6.83 -0.68
CA LYS A 169 7.56 6.00 -0.89
C LYS A 169 8.81 6.83 -1.14
N ILE A 170 8.71 7.92 -1.90
CA ILE A 170 9.84 8.82 -2.13
C ILE A 170 10.25 9.50 -0.82
N ILE A 171 9.29 10.03 -0.05
CA ILE A 171 9.54 10.63 1.28
C ILE A 171 10.28 9.63 2.18
N SER A 172 9.76 8.41 2.30
CA SER A 172 10.39 7.35 3.10
C SER A 172 11.81 7.02 2.64
N LEU A 173 12.08 7.00 1.33
CA LEU A 173 13.43 6.82 0.80
C LEU A 173 14.36 8.00 1.12
N ILE A 174 13.87 9.23 1.09
CA ILE A 174 14.65 10.42 1.46
C ILE A 174 15.00 10.38 2.95
N GLU A 175 13.99 10.25 3.81
CA GLU A 175 14.16 10.28 5.27
C GLU A 175 15.06 9.14 5.77
N ALA A 176 14.89 7.93 5.22
CA ALA A 176 15.73 6.80 5.60
C ALA A 176 17.18 6.90 5.12
N HIS A 177 17.54 7.93 4.33
CA HIS A 177 18.86 8.14 3.74
C HIS A 177 19.30 9.61 3.87
N GLU A 178 18.77 10.37 4.83
CA GLU A 178 19.13 11.77 4.99
C GLU A 178 20.64 11.99 5.20
N ASP A 179 21.31 11.00 5.79
CA ASP A 179 22.73 11.00 6.11
C ASP A 179 23.67 10.88 4.90
N ILE A 180 23.17 10.45 3.74
CA ILE A 180 23.98 10.31 2.51
C ILE A 180 23.80 11.44 1.50
N PHE A 181 22.83 12.34 1.73
CA PHE A 181 22.65 13.54 0.90
C PHE A 181 23.54 14.67 1.41
N GLU A 182 24.10 15.45 0.48
CA GLU A 182 24.70 16.73 0.86
C GLU A 182 23.61 17.67 1.40
N ILE A 183 23.95 18.55 2.35
CA ILE A 183 22.95 19.35 3.07
C ILE A 183 22.10 20.23 2.14
N ASP A 184 22.72 20.80 1.11
CA ASP A 184 22.05 21.65 0.12
C ASP A 184 21.10 20.85 -0.78
N GLU A 185 21.44 19.60 -1.08
CA GLU A 185 20.61 18.68 -1.86
C GLU A 185 19.45 18.14 -1.02
N TYR A 186 19.70 17.87 0.27
CA TYR A 186 18.66 17.49 1.21
C TYR A 186 17.65 18.62 1.39
N ALA A 187 18.07 19.89 1.40
CA ALA A 187 17.15 21.02 1.43
C ALA A 187 16.17 21.02 0.24
N VAL A 188 16.65 20.66 -0.96
CA VAL A 188 15.79 20.47 -2.14
C VAL A 188 14.86 19.26 -1.99
N CYS A 189 15.32 18.19 -1.32
CA CYS A 189 14.46 17.06 -0.98
C CYS A 189 13.35 17.45 0.00
N VAL A 190 13.63 18.33 0.98
CA VAL A 190 12.62 18.89 1.89
C VAL A 190 11.57 19.69 1.13
N ASP A 191 11.94 20.46 0.11
CA ASP A 191 10.96 21.13 -0.76
C ASP A 191 10.01 20.13 -1.44
N PHE A 192 10.52 18.96 -1.86
CA PHE A 192 9.68 17.88 -2.38
C PHE A 192 8.76 17.28 -1.31
N ILE A 193 9.25 17.04 -0.10
CA ILE A 193 8.44 16.53 1.02
C ILE A 193 7.26 17.48 1.29
N VAL A 194 7.53 18.77 1.43
CA VAL A 194 6.49 19.79 1.64
C VAL A 194 5.49 19.83 0.49
N HIS A 195 5.98 19.75 -0.76
CA HIS A 195 5.11 19.65 -1.93
C HIS A 195 4.19 18.41 -1.87
N ALA A 196 4.75 17.24 -1.57
CA ALA A 196 4.03 15.99 -1.52
C ALA A 196 2.94 15.96 -0.44
N GLU A 197 3.24 16.49 0.75
CA GLU A 197 2.26 16.61 1.83
C GLU A 197 1.13 17.57 1.48
N LEU A 198 1.46 18.74 0.92
CA LEU A 198 0.45 19.71 0.46
C LEU A 198 -0.40 19.15 -0.67
N PHE A 199 0.21 18.38 -1.59
CA PHE A 199 -0.50 17.70 -2.66
C PHE A 199 -1.49 16.67 -2.12
N GLU A 200 -1.09 15.82 -1.16
CA GLU A 200 -2.00 14.86 -0.53
C GLU A 200 -3.17 15.58 0.16
N LYS A 201 -2.89 16.60 0.97
CA LYS A 201 -3.95 17.39 1.62
C LYS A 201 -4.90 18.01 0.59
N SER A 202 -4.36 18.50 -0.54
CA SER A 202 -5.17 19.08 -1.63
C SER A 202 -6.09 18.08 -2.33
N CYS A 203 -5.89 16.77 -2.12
CA CYS A 203 -6.80 15.75 -2.62
C CYS A 203 -8.09 15.65 -1.80
N TYR A 204 -8.09 16.15 -0.56
CA TYR A 204 -9.23 16.07 0.37
C TYR A 204 -9.90 17.42 0.58
N THR A 205 -9.13 18.51 0.57
CA THR A 205 -9.64 19.86 0.79
C THR A 205 -9.04 20.84 -0.21
N VAL A 206 -9.76 21.93 -0.51
CA VAL A 206 -9.21 23.01 -1.33
C VAL A 206 -8.15 23.74 -0.52
N ILE A 207 -6.93 23.81 -1.06
CA ILE A 207 -5.81 24.52 -0.44
C ILE A 207 -5.38 25.64 -1.38
N GLU A 208 -5.39 26.87 -0.87
CA GLU A 208 -4.87 28.02 -1.59
C GLU A 208 -3.34 27.94 -1.67
N ASN A 209 -2.77 28.42 -2.78
CA ASN A 209 -1.31 28.47 -2.99
C ASN A 209 -0.59 27.12 -2.91
N THR A 210 -1.21 26.04 -3.41
CA THR A 210 -0.54 24.74 -3.54
C THR A 210 0.75 24.87 -4.35
N LYS A 211 1.88 24.48 -3.75
CA LYS A 211 3.18 24.48 -4.43
C LYS A 211 3.16 23.45 -5.55
N ARG A 212 3.60 23.85 -6.74
CA ARG A 212 3.86 22.92 -7.85
C ARG A 212 5.05 22.01 -7.52
N PHE A 213 5.15 20.91 -8.25
CA PHE A 213 6.26 19.97 -8.13
C PHE A 213 7.62 20.70 -8.31
N PRO A 214 8.59 20.53 -7.41
CA PRO A 214 9.86 21.25 -7.46
C PRO A 214 10.79 20.66 -8.54
N GLN A 215 11.01 21.36 -9.65
CA GLN A 215 11.87 20.87 -10.74
C GLN A 215 13.32 20.59 -10.30
N LYS A 216 13.84 21.40 -9.38
CA LYS A 216 15.17 21.18 -8.76
C LYS A 216 15.33 19.81 -8.11
N PHE A 217 14.24 19.23 -7.59
CA PHE A 217 14.29 17.87 -7.04
C PHE A 217 14.66 16.84 -8.11
N THR A 218 14.06 16.95 -9.31
CA THR A 218 14.43 16.08 -10.44
C THR A 218 15.89 16.28 -10.85
N GLU A 219 16.39 17.52 -10.85
CA GLU A 219 17.78 17.83 -11.18
C GLU A 219 18.76 17.16 -10.21
N VAL A 220 18.51 17.26 -8.89
CA VAL A 220 19.31 16.59 -7.85
C VAL A 220 19.30 15.07 -8.04
N ILE A 221 18.14 14.47 -8.30
CA ILE A 221 18.05 13.02 -8.52
C ILE A 221 18.77 12.61 -9.81
N ASP A 222 18.61 13.38 -10.90
CA ASP A 222 19.18 13.07 -12.21
C ASP A 222 20.70 13.18 -12.24
N LYS A 223 21.28 14.10 -11.46
CA LYS A 223 22.72 14.18 -11.21
C LYS A 223 23.29 12.81 -10.86
N TYR A 224 22.75 12.14 -9.84
CA TYR A 224 23.25 10.84 -9.38
C TYR A 224 22.86 9.64 -10.26
N VAL A 225 21.83 9.78 -11.09
CA VAL A 225 21.39 8.70 -11.98
C VAL A 225 22.21 8.66 -13.27
N TYR A 226 22.56 9.81 -13.83
CA TYR A 226 23.15 9.92 -15.16
C TYR A 226 24.61 10.40 -15.17
N GLU A 227 25.18 10.85 -14.05
CA GLU A 227 26.63 11.06 -13.94
C GLU A 227 27.38 9.72 -14.05
N LYS A 228 28.26 9.64 -15.06
CA LYS A 228 29.18 8.52 -15.28
C LYS A 228 30.21 8.45 -14.17
#